data_AF-A0A941A171-F1
#
_entry.id   AF-A0A941A171-F1
#
_cell.length_a   1.000
_cell.length_b   1.000
_cell.length_c   1.000
_cell.angle_alpha   90.00
_cell.angle_beta   90.00
_cell.angle_gamma   90.00
#
_symmetry.space_group_name_H-M   'P 1'
#
loop_
_entity.id
_entity.type
_entity.pdbx_description
1 polymer ?
#
loop_
_entity_poly.entity_id
_entity_poly.type
_entity_poly.pdbx_seq_one_letter_code
_entity_poly.pdbx_strand_id
1 'polypeptide(L)'
;MPDFFKKPKVMAILIGIAAAIVLVLYSYFVADTVETRITDAQMAKVDGIYMIATEYRPFVNHDAWYRFKFDSGTVQNDAIRLKGKKVRIKKYGWRLPLFSEYENVVKIEEVK
;
A
#
# COMPACT_ATOMS: atom_id res chain seq x y z
N MET A 1 -14.92 -36.39 -9.79
CA MET A 1 -14.64 -35.03 -10.33
C MET A 1 -13.52 -35.11 -11.35
N PRO A 2 -13.78 -35.13 -12.69
CA PRO A 2 -12.67 -34.75 -13.58
C PRO A 2 -12.98 -34.10 -14.94
N ASP A 3 -14.22 -34.06 -15.47
CA ASP A 3 -14.42 -33.60 -16.87
C ASP A 3 -14.65 -32.09 -17.01
N PHE A 4 -14.93 -31.40 -15.91
CA PHE A 4 -15.08 -29.94 -15.89
C PHE A 4 -13.77 -29.21 -16.18
N PHE A 5 -12.65 -29.70 -15.63
CA PHE A 5 -11.31 -29.09 -15.77
C PHE A 5 -10.62 -29.40 -17.10
N LYS A 6 -11.12 -30.39 -17.86
CA LYS A 6 -10.56 -30.76 -19.17
C LYS A 6 -10.97 -29.81 -20.30
N LYS A 7 -11.96 -28.94 -20.07
CA LYS A 7 -12.40 -27.96 -21.07
C LYS A 7 -11.38 -26.80 -21.12
N PRO A 8 -10.76 -26.52 -22.28
CA PRO A 8 -9.71 -25.50 -22.38
C PRO A 8 -10.21 -24.10 -22.00
N LYS A 9 -11.49 -23.79 -22.27
CA LYS A 9 -12.12 -22.53 -21.86
C LYS A 9 -12.23 -22.39 -20.33
N VAL A 10 -12.60 -23.47 -19.64
CA VAL A 10 -12.71 -23.47 -18.17
C VAL A 10 -11.32 -23.31 -17.55
N MET A 11 -10.34 -24.04 -18.07
CA MET A 11 -8.95 -23.94 -17.62
C MET A 11 -8.39 -22.53 -17.82
N ALA A 12 -8.65 -21.90 -18.97
CA ALA A 12 -8.22 -20.53 -19.23
C ALA A 12 -8.84 -19.51 -18.24
N ILE A 13 -10.12 -19.65 -17.93
CA ILE A 13 -10.80 -18.80 -16.92
C ILE A 13 -10.16 -18.99 -15.54
N LEU A 14 -9.92 -20.24 -15.12
CA LEU A 14 -9.32 -20.54 -13.83
C LEU A 14 -7.89 -20.01 -13.72
N ILE A 15 -7.08 -20.15 -14.78
CA ILE A 15 -5.74 -19.57 -14.85
C ILE A 15 -5.81 -18.05 -14.75
N GLY A 16 -6.76 -17.41 -15.44
CA GLY A 16 -6.98 -15.97 -15.35
C GLY A 16 -7.31 -15.50 -13.93
N ILE A 17 -8.22 -16.21 -13.25
CA ILE A 17 -8.57 -15.91 -11.84
C ILE A 17 -7.35 -16.11 -10.93
N ALA A 18 -6.62 -17.21 -11.08
CA ALA A 18 -5.42 -17.49 -10.30
C ALA A 18 -4.35 -16.40 -10.50
N ALA A 19 -4.12 -15.98 -11.75
CA ALA A 19 -3.19 -14.90 -12.07
C ALA A 19 -3.63 -13.57 -11.44
N ALA A 20 -4.92 -13.24 -11.48
CA ALA A 20 -5.45 -12.03 -10.85
C ALA A 20 -5.25 -12.05 -9.32
N ILE A 21 -5.50 -13.19 -8.66
CA ILE A 21 -5.24 -13.37 -7.23
C ILE A 21 -3.75 -13.18 -6.92
N VAL A 22 -2.87 -13.80 -7.71
CA VAL A 22 -1.41 -13.68 -7.53
C VAL A 22 -0.96 -12.23 -7.69
N LEU A 23 -1.51 -11.47 -8.64
CA LEU A 23 -1.18 -10.05 -8.83
C LEU A 23 -1.62 -9.19 -7.64
N VAL A 24 -2.82 -9.43 -7.10
CA VAL A 24 -3.29 -8.74 -5.89
C VAL A 24 -2.37 -9.08 -4.71
N LEU A 25 -2.08 -10.36 -4.49
CA LEU A 25 -1.17 -10.76 -3.42
C LEU A 25 0.22 -10.12 -3.59
N TYR A 26 0.78 -10.16 -4.79
CA TYR A 26 2.08 -9.55 -5.07
C TYR A 26 2.11 -8.07 -4.66
N SER A 27 1.07 -7.31 -5.00
CA SER A 27 0.96 -5.89 -4.62
C SER A 27 0.92 -5.65 -3.10
N TYR A 28 0.29 -6.55 -2.34
CA TYR A 28 0.19 -6.44 -0.89
C TYR A 28 1.39 -7.06 -0.15
N PHE A 29 2.15 -7.94 -0.81
CA PHE A 29 3.33 -8.61 -0.25
C PHE A 29 4.65 -7.94 -0.64
N VAL A 30 4.73 -7.31 -1.81
CA VAL A 30 5.92 -6.64 -2.32
C VAL A 30 5.76 -5.14 -2.20
N ALA A 31 6.64 -4.53 -1.40
CA ALA A 31 6.65 -3.10 -1.20
C ALA A 31 7.52 -2.42 -2.26
N ASP A 32 7.03 -1.27 -2.74
CA ASP A 32 7.66 -0.41 -3.72
C ASP A 32 8.11 0.90 -3.05
N THR A 33 9.03 1.63 -3.67
CA THR A 33 9.60 2.86 -3.12
C THR A 33 9.37 4.03 -4.07
N VAL A 34 8.91 5.16 -3.52
CA VAL A 34 8.72 6.39 -4.26
C VAL A 34 9.42 7.55 -3.56
N GLU A 35 10.07 8.42 -4.34
CA GLU A 35 10.65 9.65 -3.83
C GLU A 35 9.65 10.80 -4.05
N THR A 36 9.32 11.51 -2.98
CA THR A 36 8.33 12.60 -2.97
C THR A 36 8.64 13.58 -1.85
N ARG A 37 7.90 14.69 -1.76
CA ARG A 37 7.96 15.62 -0.61
C ARG A 37 6.70 15.48 0.23
N ILE A 38 6.85 15.39 1.55
CA ILE A 38 5.70 15.42 2.46
C ILE A 38 5.20 16.86 2.57
N THR A 39 3.95 17.09 2.21
CA THR A 39 3.31 18.41 2.29
C THR A 39 2.59 18.57 3.62
N ASP A 40 1.91 17.53 4.10
CA ASP A 40 1.26 17.51 5.40
C ASP A 40 1.21 16.12 6.02
N ALA A 41 1.27 16.06 7.35
CA ALA A 41 1.13 14.84 8.14
C ALA A 41 0.59 15.23 9.52
N GLN A 42 -0.35 14.44 10.06
CA GLN A 42 -1.04 14.74 11.30
C GLN A 42 -1.04 13.53 12.25
N MET A 43 -1.06 13.77 13.57
CA MET A 43 -1.21 12.71 14.58
C MET A 43 -2.66 12.24 14.76
N ALA A 44 -3.63 12.96 14.20
CA ALA A 44 -5.01 12.54 14.23
C ALA A 44 -5.21 11.35 13.28
N LYS A 45 -5.88 10.30 13.78
CA LYS A 45 -6.40 9.22 12.93
C LYS A 45 -7.78 9.61 12.43
N VAL A 46 -8.05 9.36 11.16
CA VAL A 46 -9.40 9.39 10.59
C VAL A 46 -9.81 7.94 10.41
N ASP A 47 -10.89 7.52 11.06
CA ASP A 47 -11.38 6.12 11.03
C ASP A 47 -10.31 5.07 11.39
N GLY A 48 -9.42 5.40 12.33
CA GLY A 48 -8.35 4.51 12.78
C GLY A 48 -7.11 4.49 11.90
N ILE A 49 -7.07 5.28 10.82
CA ILE A 49 -6.00 5.32 9.83
C ILE A 49 -5.32 6.70 9.85
N TYR A 50 -4.00 6.73 9.70
CA TYR A 50 -3.26 7.97 9.49
C TYR A 50 -3.21 8.33 8.01
N MET A 51 -3.26 9.64 7.72
CA MET A 51 -3.10 10.16 6.36
C MET A 51 -1.79 10.96 6.25
N ILE A 52 -1.14 10.83 5.10
CA ILE A 52 0.09 11.53 4.77
C ILE A 52 -0.08 12.16 3.40
N ALA A 53 -0.08 13.49 3.34
CA ALA A 53 -0.16 14.25 2.09
C ALA A 53 1.24 14.46 1.53
N THR A 54 1.40 14.27 0.22
CA THR A 54 2.66 14.47 -0.49
C THR A 54 2.44 15.20 -1.82
N GLU A 55 3.52 15.70 -2.42
CA GLU A 55 3.48 16.32 -3.76
C GLU A 55 3.07 15.34 -4.87
N TYR A 56 3.25 14.03 -4.65
CA TYR A 56 2.90 13.01 -5.63
C TYR A 56 1.45 12.54 -5.49
N ARG A 57 1.09 12.01 -4.32
CA ARG A 57 -0.27 11.57 -3.96
C ARG A 57 -0.42 11.39 -2.45
N PRO A 58 -1.65 11.38 -1.91
CA PRO A 58 -1.87 11.00 -0.52
C PRO A 58 -1.60 9.51 -0.30
N PHE A 59 -1.06 9.20 0.87
CA PHE A 59 -0.85 7.85 1.36
C PHE A 59 -1.56 7.64 2.69
N VAL A 60 -1.80 6.38 3.03
CA VAL A 60 -2.31 5.99 4.34
C VAL A 60 -1.24 5.27 5.15
N ASN A 61 -1.37 5.29 6.46
CA ASN A 61 -0.53 4.53 7.37
C ASN A 61 -1.39 3.89 8.46
N HIS A 62 -1.42 2.57 8.47
CA HIS A 62 -2.09 1.75 9.49
C HIS A 62 -1.31 0.46 9.74
N ASP A 63 -1.64 -0.22 10.84
CA ASP A 63 -1.04 -1.50 11.19
C ASP A 63 -1.54 -2.62 10.27
N ALA A 64 -0.64 -3.53 9.90
CA ALA A 64 -0.93 -4.62 8.99
C ALA A 64 -0.40 -5.93 9.57
N TRP A 65 -1.30 -6.68 10.20
CA TRP A 65 -1.01 -7.93 10.89
C TRP A 65 -0.34 -8.97 9.99
N TYR A 66 -0.82 -9.13 8.75
CA TYR A 66 -0.28 -10.09 7.78
C TYR A 66 1.14 -9.75 7.29
N ARG A 67 1.64 -8.53 7.56
CA ARG A 67 3.01 -8.11 7.27
C ARG A 67 3.87 -7.92 8.51
N PHE A 68 3.35 -8.23 9.70
CA PHE A 68 3.99 -7.94 10.98
C PHE A 68 4.34 -6.44 11.15
N LYS A 69 3.52 -5.54 10.59
CA LYS A 69 3.67 -4.09 10.73
C LYS A 69 2.78 -3.60 11.86
N PHE A 70 3.37 -3.22 12.99
CA PHE A 70 2.67 -2.72 14.19
C PHE A 70 3.25 -1.39 14.70
N ASP A 71 3.95 -0.69 13.82
CA ASP A 71 4.72 0.52 14.10
C ASP A 71 4.10 1.77 13.44
N SER A 72 2.79 1.76 13.14
CA SER A 72 2.13 2.90 12.47
C SER A 72 2.33 4.23 13.19
N GLY A 73 2.31 4.25 14.53
CA GLY A 73 2.59 5.46 15.31
C GLY A 73 4.00 6.01 15.10
N THR A 74 5.01 5.14 15.04
CA THR A 74 6.41 5.55 14.79
C THR A 74 6.58 6.08 13.38
N VAL A 75 6.04 5.38 12.37
CA VAL A 75 6.08 5.82 10.97
C VAL A 75 5.36 7.17 10.79
N GLN A 76 4.26 7.39 11.52
CA GLN A 76 3.56 8.67 11.48
C GLN A 76 4.37 9.79 12.11
N ASN A 77 5.03 9.52 13.23
CA ASN A 77 5.93 10.49 13.86
C ASN A 77 7.08 10.88 12.91
N ASP A 78 7.63 9.91 12.18
CA ASP A 78 8.63 10.19 11.14
C ASP A 78 8.06 11.05 10.00
N ALA A 79 6.82 10.80 9.56
CA ALA A 79 6.16 11.61 8.54
C ALA A 79 6.05 13.08 8.98
N ILE A 80 5.67 13.31 10.24
CA ILE A 80 5.54 14.66 10.81
C ILE A 80 6.91 15.34 10.93
N ARG A 81 7.91 14.62 11.43
CA ARG A 81 9.29 15.11 11.56
C ARG A 81 9.91 15.51 10.22
N LEU A 82 9.53 14.80 9.15
CA LEU A 82 10.04 15.00 7.79
C LEU A 82 9.12 15.88 6.92
N LYS A 83 8.12 16.53 7.51
CA LYS A 83 7.24 17.47 6.79
C LYS A 83 8.05 18.57 6.10
N GLY A 84 7.73 18.83 4.84
CA GLY A 84 8.41 19.80 3.98
C GLY A 84 9.70 19.30 3.33
N LYS A 85 10.20 18.10 3.67
CA LYS A 85 11.43 17.53 3.13
C LYS A 85 11.17 16.52 2.02
N LYS A 86 12.18 16.31 1.17
CA LYS A 86 12.20 15.19 0.21
C LYS A 86 12.46 13.89 0.98
N VAL A 87 11.62 12.90 0.73
CA VAL A 87 11.63 11.61 1.40
C VAL A 87 11.45 10.48 0.40
N ARG A 88 12.01 9.32 0.73
CA ARG A 88 11.75 8.05 0.10
C ARG A 88 10.71 7.32 0.95
N ILE A 89 9.54 7.11 0.38
CA ILE A 89 8.42 6.40 1.01
C ILE A 89 8.39 4.98 0.46
N LYS A 90 8.53 4.00 1.34
CA LYS A 90 8.28 2.58 1.03
C LYS A 90 6.81 2.30 1.28
N LYS A 91 6.08 1.85 0.26
CA LYS A 91 4.63 1.66 0.29
C LYS A 91 4.22 0.32 -0.34
N TYR A 92 2.99 -0.12 -0.13
CA TYR A 92 2.43 -1.29 -0.80
C TYR A 92 0.90 -1.14 -0.99
N GLY A 93 0.32 -2.07 -1.74
CA GLY A 93 -1.11 -2.12 -2.02
C GLY A 93 -1.47 -1.39 -3.31
N TRP A 94 -2.76 -1.43 -3.64
CA TRP A 94 -3.28 -0.72 -4.81
C TRP A 94 -3.85 0.64 -4.44
N ARG A 95 -3.74 1.56 -5.39
CA ARG A 95 -4.57 2.77 -5.41
C ARG A 95 -5.83 2.43 -6.19
N LEU A 96 -6.97 2.41 -5.52
CA LEU A 96 -8.28 2.29 -6.15
C LEU A 96 -9.05 3.60 -5.95
N PRO A 97 -9.01 4.55 -6.92
CA PRO A 97 -9.67 5.84 -6.80
C PRO A 97 -11.17 5.76 -6.53
N LEU A 98 -11.85 4.79 -7.14
CA LEU A 98 -13.30 4.59 -6.99
C LEU A 98 -13.72 4.22 -5.56
N PHE A 99 -12.83 3.61 -4.78
CA PHE A 99 -13.09 3.19 -3.40
C PHE A 99 -12.35 4.04 -2.37
N SER A 100 -11.71 5.14 -2.79
CA SER A 100 -10.85 5.95 -1.93
C SER A 100 -9.77 5.12 -1.20
N GLU A 101 -9.31 4.02 -1.78
CA GLU A 101 -8.23 3.21 -1.21
C GLU A 101 -6.88 3.76 -1.65
N TYR A 102 -6.04 4.03 -0.67
CA TYR A 102 -4.69 4.56 -0.87
C TYR A 102 -3.65 3.51 -0.47
N GLU A 103 -2.45 3.63 -1.00
CA GLU A 103 -1.34 2.73 -0.66
C GLU A 103 -0.90 2.95 0.79
N ASN A 104 -0.57 1.85 1.48
CA ASN A 104 -0.14 1.88 2.87
C ASN A 104 1.38 2.09 2.96
N VAL A 105 1.82 3.03 3.79
CA VAL A 105 3.23 3.33 4.02
C VAL A 105 3.83 2.35 5.02
N VAL A 106 4.95 1.73 4.64
CA VAL A 106 5.78 0.86 5.49
C VAL A 106 6.85 1.65 6.21
N LYS A 107 7.52 2.56 5.49
CA LYS A 107 8.68 3.28 6.00
C LYS A 107 8.86 4.60 5.26
N ILE A 108 9.40 5.60 5.95
CA ILE A 108 9.74 6.90 5.40
C ILE A 108 11.20 7.18 5.75
N GLU A 109 11.99 7.57 4.76
CA GLU A 109 13.41 7.90 4.91
C GLU A 109 13.67 9.27 4.28
N GLU A 110 14.48 10.13 4.91
CA GLU A 110 14.89 11.39 4.30
C GLU A 110 15.86 11.13 3.14
N VAL A 111 15.64 11.78 2.00
CA VAL A 111 16.60 11.78 0.90
C VAL A 111 17.53 12.97 1.14
N LYS A 112 18.79 12.68 1.47
CA LYS A 112 19.85 13.69 1.63
C LYS A 112 20.37 14.15 0.28
#